data_AF-A0A812SSP4-F1
#
_entry.id   AF-A0A812SSP4-F1
#
_cell.length_a   1.000
_cell.length_b   1.000
_cell.length_c   1.000
_cell.angle_alpha   90.00
_cell.angle_beta   90.00
_cell.angle_gamma   90.00
#
_symmetry.space_group_name_H-M   'P 1'
#
loop_
_entity.id
_entity.type
_entity.pdbx_description
1 polymer ?
#
loop_
_entity_poly.entity_id
_entity_poly.type
_entity_poly.pdbx_seq_one_letter_code
_entity_poly.pdbx_strand_id
1 'polypeptide(L)'
;DAWQSPPPLQLEWLPQQEQDKKTSSMWQLLAESGIPECTHEAFASFTPQEFGCVATDLANLEGFLDTLDFFAEPSRVLVTSRIRLLWKKCQGMSDPVSSSALPGPAPQPQHVQDSGWVEMFPKKLGTDRSWRYIPWKLRLSEEQHEQQSMRRPSKAPRLESLLFDDVPTREIPGPSIGKCLMQELLNLQAYAIALCGGAHLHTLKEMNRRFVNRCYERYTAESFLRGPTVEEAQLADQRLWRQIALLCNEEQWSMDEAIHEVVVVRSELQTLLMPRP
;
A
#
# COMPACT_ATOMS: atom_id res chain seq x y z
N ASP A 1 14.57 66.36 -25.07
CA ASP A 1 13.67 65.53 -24.25
C ASP A 1 12.74 64.71 -25.13
N ALA A 2 13.15 63.49 -25.46
CA ALA A 2 12.31 62.51 -26.15
C ALA A 2 12.08 61.34 -25.18
N TRP A 3 10.92 61.33 -24.53
CA TRP A 3 10.43 60.20 -23.77
C TRP A 3 10.07 59.08 -24.75
N GLN A 4 10.93 58.06 -24.86
CA GLN A 4 10.60 56.82 -25.55
C GLN A 4 9.81 55.93 -24.59
N SER A 5 8.55 55.64 -24.94
CA SER A 5 7.74 54.64 -24.26
C SER A 5 8.39 53.25 -24.35
N PRO A 6 8.32 52.41 -23.29
CA PRO A 6 8.80 51.04 -23.37
C PRO A 6 7.91 50.22 -24.33
N PRO A 7 8.47 49.22 -25.03
CA PRO A 7 7.69 48.39 -25.94
C PRO A 7 6.71 47.51 -25.14
N PRO A 8 5.53 47.19 -25.71
CA PRO A 8 4.58 46.29 -25.06
C PRO A 8 5.21 44.90 -24.93
N LEU A 9 5.09 44.31 -23.73
CA LEU A 9 5.49 42.94 -23.44
C LEU A 9 4.74 42.00 -24.41
N GLN A 10 5.48 41.42 -25.35
CA GLN A 10 4.97 40.37 -26.23
C GLN A 10 4.72 39.14 -25.36
N LEU A 11 3.45 38.83 -25.11
CA LEU A 11 3.04 37.50 -24.67
C LEU A 11 3.44 36.54 -25.79
N GLU A 12 4.51 35.76 -25.57
CA GLU A 12 4.91 34.68 -26.46
C GLU A 12 3.76 33.65 -26.52
N TRP A 13 3.03 33.64 -27.62
CA TRP A 13 2.11 32.57 -27.94
C TRP A 13 2.92 31.32 -28.27
N LEU A 14 2.83 30.29 -27.42
CA LEU A 14 3.38 28.97 -27.73
C LEU A 14 2.74 28.45 -29.03
N PRO A 15 3.51 27.81 -29.94
CA PRO A 15 2.96 27.28 -31.18
C PRO A 15 1.90 26.20 -30.90
N GLN A 16 0.75 26.26 -31.57
CA GLN A 16 -0.40 25.33 -31.42
C GLN A 16 0.02 23.84 -31.38
N GLN A 17 1.00 23.45 -32.23
CA GLN A 17 1.54 22.09 -32.27
C GLN A 17 2.21 21.60 -30.98
N GLU A 18 2.76 22.51 -30.19
CA GLU A 18 3.42 22.19 -28.93
C GLU A 18 2.38 22.01 -27.82
N GLN A 19 1.30 22.80 -27.85
CA GLN A 19 0.17 22.68 -26.94
C GLN A 19 -0.64 21.40 -27.18
N ASP A 20 -0.80 20.98 -28.45
CA ASP A 20 -1.43 19.71 -28.83
C ASP A 20 -0.61 18.49 -28.34
N LYS A 21 0.73 18.59 -28.33
CA LYS A 21 1.60 17.53 -27.79
C LYS A 21 1.55 17.45 -26.26
N LYS A 22 1.50 18.60 -25.58
CA LYS A 22 1.40 18.68 -24.10
C LYS A 22 0.10 18.05 -23.60
N THR A 23 -1.02 18.46 -24.20
CA THR A 23 -2.36 17.93 -23.89
C THR A 23 -2.43 16.42 -24.15
N SER A 24 -1.94 15.94 -25.29
CA SER A 24 -1.94 14.52 -25.62
C SER A 24 -1.18 13.64 -24.62
N SER A 25 -0.06 14.13 -24.05
CA SER A 25 0.74 13.37 -23.07
C SER A 25 0.07 13.30 -21.68
N MET A 26 -0.49 14.42 -21.22
CA MET A 26 -1.20 14.46 -19.93
C MET A 26 -2.50 13.65 -19.96
N TRP A 27 -3.24 13.72 -21.07
CA TRP A 27 -4.48 12.96 -21.26
C TRP A 27 -4.25 11.45 -21.25
N GLN A 28 -3.15 11.00 -21.87
CA GLN A 28 -2.77 9.58 -21.82
C GLN A 28 -2.52 9.12 -20.37
N LEU A 29 -1.81 9.90 -19.56
CA LEU A 29 -1.53 9.56 -18.17
C LEU A 29 -2.78 9.58 -17.27
N LEU A 30 -3.71 10.50 -17.53
CA LEU A 30 -5.00 10.56 -16.84
C LEU A 30 -5.84 9.31 -17.14
N ALA A 31 -5.90 8.90 -18.42
CA ALA A 31 -6.58 7.69 -18.85
C ALA A 31 -5.95 6.42 -18.24
N GLU A 32 -4.62 6.29 -18.28
CA GLU A 32 -3.88 5.16 -17.69
C GLU A 32 -4.08 5.07 -16.16
N SER A 33 -4.30 6.21 -15.50
CA SER A 33 -4.55 6.28 -14.06
C SER A 33 -6.02 6.05 -13.69
N GLY A 34 -6.87 5.76 -14.68
CA GLY A 34 -8.30 5.52 -14.50
C GLY A 34 -9.07 6.78 -14.06
N ILE A 35 -8.60 7.97 -14.40
CA ILE A 35 -9.28 9.24 -14.09
C ILE A 35 -10.34 9.49 -15.16
N PRO A 36 -11.61 9.78 -14.81
CA PRO A 36 -12.69 10.00 -15.77
C PRO A 36 -12.39 11.11 -16.77
N GLU A 37 -12.76 10.91 -18.04
CA GLU A 37 -12.51 11.89 -19.12
C GLU A 37 -13.13 13.26 -18.84
N CYS A 38 -14.27 13.31 -18.13
CA CYS A 38 -14.93 14.56 -17.76
C CYS A 38 -14.07 15.48 -16.87
N THR A 39 -13.00 14.97 -16.26
CA THR A 39 -12.08 15.78 -15.44
C THR A 39 -10.80 16.15 -16.20
N HIS A 40 -10.58 15.64 -17.41
CA HIS A 40 -9.31 15.84 -18.14
C HIS A 40 -9.10 17.28 -18.60
N GLU A 41 -10.19 18.00 -18.88
CA GLU A 41 -10.14 19.41 -19.27
C GLU A 41 -9.48 20.29 -18.21
N ALA A 42 -9.70 19.99 -16.92
CA ALA A 42 -9.07 20.71 -15.81
C ALA A 42 -7.54 20.54 -15.75
N PHE A 43 -7.00 19.58 -16.50
CA PHE A 43 -5.56 19.33 -16.60
C PHE A 43 -4.96 19.70 -17.96
N ALA A 44 -5.75 20.25 -18.88
CA ALA A 44 -5.30 20.57 -20.23
C ALA A 44 -4.15 21.58 -20.28
N SER A 45 -4.02 22.42 -19.25
CA SER A 45 -2.92 23.40 -19.11
C SER A 45 -1.62 22.82 -18.56
N PHE A 46 -1.62 21.58 -18.05
CA PHE A 46 -0.45 20.99 -17.42
C PHE A 46 0.25 20.00 -18.34
N THR A 47 1.58 20.12 -18.41
CA THR A 47 2.44 18.96 -18.68
C THR A 47 2.54 18.06 -17.45
N PRO A 48 2.94 16.79 -17.61
CA PRO A 48 3.17 15.90 -16.48
C PRO A 48 4.16 16.49 -15.46
N GLN A 49 5.24 17.11 -15.92
CA GLN A 49 6.24 17.75 -15.05
C GLN A 49 5.67 18.97 -14.32
N GLU A 50 4.95 19.86 -15.02
CA GLU A 50 4.30 21.01 -14.41
C GLU A 50 3.28 20.56 -13.35
N PHE A 51 2.51 19.51 -13.64
CA PHE A 51 1.55 18.94 -12.69
C PHE A 51 2.25 18.42 -11.42
N GLY A 52 3.38 17.72 -11.55
CA GLY A 52 4.18 17.26 -10.40
C GLY A 52 4.65 18.41 -9.51
N CYS A 53 4.79 19.61 -10.08
CA CYS A 53 5.22 20.82 -9.39
C CYS A 53 4.06 21.73 -8.93
N VAL A 54 2.79 21.41 -9.25
CA VAL A 54 1.60 22.24 -8.89
C VAL A 54 1.49 22.49 -7.39
N ALA A 55 1.95 21.53 -6.60
CA ALA A 55 2.01 21.63 -5.16
C ALA A 55 3.36 21.13 -4.66
N THR A 56 3.90 21.77 -3.64
CA THR A 56 5.09 21.32 -2.92
C THR A 56 4.76 20.35 -1.79
N ASP A 57 3.48 20.27 -1.41
CA ASP A 57 2.96 19.46 -0.32
C ASP A 57 1.53 18.98 -0.61
N LEU A 58 1.05 18.04 0.22
CA LEU A 58 -0.27 17.43 0.06
C LEU A 58 -1.41 18.44 0.34
N ALA A 59 -1.20 19.42 1.23
CA ALA A 59 -2.23 20.40 1.59
C ALA A 59 -2.60 21.33 0.43
N ASN A 60 -1.61 21.78 -0.34
CA ASN A 60 -1.85 22.61 -1.52
C ASN A 60 -2.50 21.82 -2.66
N LEU A 61 -2.19 20.51 -2.77
CA LEU A 61 -2.87 19.64 -3.72
C LEU A 61 -4.36 19.46 -3.37
N GLU A 62 -4.70 19.27 -2.10
CA GLU A 62 -6.10 19.18 -1.66
C GLU A 62 -6.88 20.46 -1.99
N GLY A 63 -6.28 21.63 -1.78
CA GLY A 63 -6.90 22.91 -2.17
C GLY A 63 -7.18 23.00 -3.68
N PHE A 64 -6.31 22.44 -4.53
CA PHE A 64 -6.57 22.33 -5.97
C PHE A 64 -7.69 21.32 -6.27
N LEU A 65 -7.67 20.14 -5.66
CA LEU A 65 -8.69 19.10 -5.83
C LEU A 65 -10.08 19.58 -5.40
N ASP A 66 -10.16 20.47 -4.43
CA ASP A 66 -11.42 21.08 -3.99
C ASP A 66 -12.04 22.02 -5.03
N THR A 67 -11.24 22.53 -5.99
CA THR A 67 -11.75 23.35 -7.10
C THR A 67 -12.29 22.52 -8.26
N LEU A 68 -12.04 21.21 -8.27
CA LEU A 68 -12.55 20.29 -9.28
C LEU A 68 -13.98 19.87 -8.95
N ASP A 69 -14.91 20.14 -9.87
CA ASP A 69 -16.32 19.79 -9.72
C ASP A 69 -16.54 18.30 -10.04
N PHE A 70 -16.38 17.45 -9.02
CA PHE A 70 -16.65 16.01 -9.14
C PHE A 70 -18.14 15.75 -8.88
N PHE A 71 -18.88 15.40 -9.92
CA PHE A 71 -20.26 14.94 -9.77
C PHE A 71 -20.28 13.59 -9.00
N ALA A 72 -20.84 13.63 -7.79
CA ALA A 72 -21.08 12.54 -6.83
C ALA A 72 -19.94 12.15 -5.85
N GLU A 73 -20.34 12.06 -4.57
CA GLU A 73 -19.56 11.73 -3.36
C GLU A 73 -18.72 10.43 -3.41
N PRO A 74 -19.22 9.27 -3.88
CA PRO A 74 -18.40 8.04 -3.87
C PRO A 74 -17.28 8.07 -4.94
N SER A 75 -17.46 8.82 -6.03
CA SER A 75 -16.43 9.03 -7.05
C SER A 75 -15.37 10.03 -6.61
N ARG A 76 -15.72 11.04 -5.79
CA ARG A 76 -14.77 12.07 -5.32
C ARG A 76 -13.55 11.43 -4.65
N VAL A 77 -13.76 10.59 -3.64
CA VAL A 77 -12.66 9.97 -2.87
C VAL A 77 -11.76 9.09 -3.75
N LEU A 78 -12.34 8.32 -4.66
CA LEU A 78 -11.58 7.45 -5.56
C LEU A 78 -10.81 8.26 -6.61
N VAL A 79 -11.43 9.30 -7.19
CA VAL A 79 -10.81 10.14 -8.21
C VAL A 79 -9.72 11.01 -7.60
N THR A 80 -9.92 11.61 -6.42
CA THR A 80 -8.87 12.36 -5.71
C THR A 80 -7.70 11.46 -5.35
N SER A 81 -7.96 10.22 -4.90
CA SER A 81 -6.90 9.24 -4.63
C SER A 81 -6.07 8.91 -5.89
N ARG A 82 -6.73 8.73 -7.05
CA ARG A 82 -6.04 8.51 -8.33
C ARG A 82 -5.22 9.73 -8.76
N ILE A 83 -5.74 10.94 -8.57
CA ILE A 83 -5.03 12.18 -8.88
C ILE A 83 -3.81 12.37 -7.96
N ARG A 84 -3.91 12.06 -6.66
CA ARG A 84 -2.76 12.07 -5.73
C ARG A 84 -1.65 11.11 -6.17
N LEU A 85 -2.02 9.91 -6.61
CA LEU A 85 -1.06 8.93 -7.12
C LEU A 85 -0.41 9.41 -8.42
N LEU A 86 -1.19 10.00 -9.33
CA LEU A 86 -0.67 10.59 -10.56
C LEU A 86 0.28 11.77 -10.28
N TRP A 87 -0.09 12.67 -9.37
CA TRP A 87 0.74 13.80 -8.96
C TRP A 87 2.09 13.34 -8.42
N LYS A 88 2.08 12.32 -7.55
CA LYS A 88 3.31 11.71 -7.03
C LYS A 88 4.14 11.00 -8.11
N LYS A 89 3.49 10.38 -9.11
CA LYS A 89 4.18 9.79 -10.28
C LYS A 89 4.87 10.89 -11.10
N CYS A 90 4.19 12.00 -11.32
CA CYS A 90 4.70 13.17 -12.04
C CYS A 90 5.88 13.85 -11.35
N GLN A 91 5.93 13.85 -10.02
CA GLN A 91 7.08 14.37 -9.25
C GLN A 91 8.39 13.61 -9.48
N GLY A 92 8.32 12.34 -9.90
CA GLY A 92 9.51 11.55 -10.25
C GLY A 92 9.98 11.74 -11.70
N MET A 93 9.25 12.54 -12.50
CA MET A 93 9.52 12.77 -13.92
C MET A 93 10.27 14.10 -14.16
N SER A 94 10.54 14.87 -13.11
CA SER A 94 11.44 16.02 -13.16
C SER A 94 12.89 15.54 -13.11
N ASP A 95 13.66 15.85 -14.15
CA ASP A 95 15.10 15.59 -14.17
C ASP A 95 15.78 16.31 -12.98
N PRO A 96 16.77 15.69 -12.32
CA PRO A 96 17.51 16.34 -11.25
C PRO A 96 18.38 17.45 -11.86
N VAL A 97 17.90 18.69 -11.82
CA VAL A 97 18.76 19.86 -11.93
C VAL A 97 19.68 19.89 -10.71
N SER A 98 20.95 19.55 -10.97
CA SER A 98 22.16 19.97 -10.27
C SER A 98 22.11 20.01 -8.74
N SER A 99 22.43 18.87 -8.13
CA SER A 99 23.13 18.86 -6.84
C SER A 99 24.51 18.25 -7.07
N SER A 100 25.49 19.13 -7.25
CA SER A 100 26.92 18.78 -7.28
C SER A 100 27.32 18.16 -5.94
N ALA A 101 27.54 16.85 -5.93
CA ALA A 101 28.22 16.15 -4.84
C ALA A 101 29.45 15.40 -5.39
N LEU A 102 30.58 15.62 -4.74
CA LEU A 102 31.92 15.13 -5.06
C LEU A 102 32.00 13.58 -5.12
N PRO A 103 32.95 13.00 -5.87
CA PRO A 103 33.10 11.56 -6.01
C PRO A 103 33.83 10.94 -4.81
N GLY A 104 33.16 10.04 -4.08
CA GLY A 104 33.78 9.15 -3.09
C GLY A 104 34.17 7.80 -3.73
N PRO A 105 35.20 7.10 -3.22
CA PRO A 105 35.85 6.01 -3.93
C PRO A 105 35.08 4.67 -3.86
N ALA A 106 35.36 3.83 -4.86
CA ALA A 106 34.69 2.56 -5.19
C ALA A 106 34.67 1.51 -4.05
N PRO A 107 33.66 0.61 -4.02
CA PRO A 107 33.55 -0.42 -2.99
C PRO A 107 34.44 -1.64 -3.30
N GLN A 108 35.21 -2.08 -2.30
CA GLN A 108 35.86 -3.39 -2.31
C GLN A 108 34.92 -4.49 -1.77
N PRO A 109 35.08 -5.75 -2.21
CA PRO A 109 34.19 -6.84 -1.83
C PRO A 109 34.65 -7.57 -0.56
N GLN A 110 33.69 -8.32 0.02
CA GLN A 110 33.80 -9.39 1.03
C GLN A 110 33.40 -9.00 2.47
N HIS A 111 32.34 -9.60 3.00
CA HIS A 111 32.41 -10.90 3.69
C HIS A 111 31.02 -11.27 4.24
N VAL A 112 30.57 -12.49 3.96
CA VAL A 112 29.34 -13.09 4.51
C VAL A 112 29.61 -13.49 5.96
N GLN A 113 28.82 -12.99 6.90
CA GLN A 113 28.56 -13.68 8.17
C GLN A 113 27.08 -13.58 8.52
N ASP A 114 26.43 -14.75 8.53
CA ASP A 114 25.20 -15.04 9.25
C ASP A 114 25.34 -14.67 10.72
N SER A 115 24.36 -13.94 11.27
CA SER A 115 23.75 -14.14 12.60
C SER A 115 23.05 -12.87 13.06
N GLY A 116 21.75 -12.98 13.34
CA GLY A 116 21.02 -11.97 14.12
C GLY A 116 19.75 -11.51 13.42
N TRP A 117 18.62 -12.00 13.93
CA TRP A 117 17.29 -11.47 13.66
C TRP A 117 17.25 -9.97 13.96
N VAL A 118 17.50 -9.15 12.96
CA VAL A 118 16.96 -7.81 12.92
C VAL A 118 15.62 -7.96 12.23
N GLU A 119 14.53 -7.92 13.01
CA GLU A 119 13.25 -7.42 12.51
C GLU A 119 13.50 -5.97 12.07
N MET A 120 14.14 -5.80 10.90
CA MET A 120 14.18 -4.54 10.23
C MET A 120 12.74 -4.32 9.83
N PHE A 121 12.05 -3.48 10.60
CA PHE A 121 10.79 -2.88 10.18
C PHE A 121 10.87 -2.64 8.68
N PRO A 122 9.91 -3.15 7.88
CA PRO A 122 10.01 -2.99 6.44
C PRO A 122 10.17 -1.50 6.17
N LYS A 123 11.35 -1.13 5.62
CA LYS A 123 11.59 0.21 5.06
C LYS A 123 10.32 0.55 4.29
N LYS A 124 9.68 1.69 4.63
CA LYS A 124 8.39 2.16 4.11
C LYS A 124 8.05 1.42 2.83
N LEU A 125 7.03 0.54 2.87
CA LEU A 125 6.60 -0.34 1.77
C LEU A 125 7.21 0.13 0.46
N GLY A 126 8.40 -0.40 0.12
CA GLY A 126 9.22 0.18 -0.94
C GLY A 126 8.43 0.31 -2.23
N THR A 127 8.92 1.11 -3.17
CA THR A 127 8.37 1.22 -4.53
C THR A 127 8.29 -0.13 -5.26
N ASP A 128 8.93 -1.16 -4.69
CA ASP A 128 8.75 -2.57 -5.02
C ASP A 128 7.31 -3.04 -4.70
N ARG A 129 6.57 -3.35 -5.77
CA ARG A 129 5.20 -3.90 -5.75
C ARG A 129 5.19 -5.40 -5.42
N SER A 130 6.01 -5.84 -4.46
CA SER A 130 6.07 -7.23 -4.04
C SER A 130 5.06 -7.55 -2.94
N TRP A 131 4.38 -8.68 -3.08
CA TRP A 131 3.53 -9.23 -2.05
C TRP A 131 4.37 -9.70 -0.86
N ARG A 132 3.97 -9.27 0.35
CA ARG A 132 4.67 -9.64 1.58
C ARG A 132 3.66 -9.93 2.68
N TYR A 133 4.04 -10.85 3.56
CA TYR A 133 3.26 -11.14 4.76
C TYR A 133 3.27 -9.95 5.72
N ILE A 134 2.07 -9.53 6.13
CA ILE A 134 1.88 -8.52 7.19
C ILE A 134 1.44 -9.25 8.47
N PRO A 135 2.23 -9.18 9.56
CA PRO A 135 1.86 -9.75 10.85
C PRO A 135 0.49 -9.27 11.34
N TRP A 136 -0.25 -10.16 11.99
CA TRP A 136 -1.59 -9.88 12.52
C TRP A 136 -1.66 -8.64 13.42
N LYS A 137 -0.64 -8.46 14.26
CA LYS A 137 -0.53 -7.31 15.18
C LYS A 137 -0.42 -5.98 14.45
N LEU A 138 -0.08 -5.97 13.17
CA LEU A 138 0.04 -4.77 12.33
C LEU A 138 -1.17 -4.55 11.42
N ARG A 139 -2.15 -5.48 11.42
CA ARG A 139 -3.37 -5.35 10.61
C ARG A 139 -4.41 -4.54 11.39
N LEU A 140 -4.55 -3.27 11.01
CA LEU A 140 -5.51 -2.32 11.60
C LEU A 140 -6.43 -1.77 10.52
N SER A 141 -7.71 -1.58 10.85
CA SER A 141 -8.61 -0.78 10.02
C SER A 141 -8.30 0.70 10.22
N GLU A 142 -8.70 1.53 9.24
CA GLU A 142 -8.57 2.98 9.32
C GLU A 142 -9.26 3.55 10.56
N GLU A 143 -10.50 3.14 10.82
CA GLU A 143 -11.24 3.54 12.04
C GLU A 143 -10.48 3.17 13.33
N GLN A 144 -9.93 1.96 13.42
CA GLN A 144 -9.14 1.55 14.59
C GLN A 144 -7.86 2.36 14.73
N HIS A 145 -7.22 2.68 13.61
CA HIS A 145 -6.02 3.52 13.60
C HIS A 145 -6.33 4.95 14.08
N GLU A 146 -7.41 5.56 13.60
CA GLU A 146 -7.88 6.88 14.03
C GLU A 146 -8.28 6.89 15.51
N GLN A 147 -8.99 5.85 15.96
CA GLN A 147 -9.33 5.72 17.38
C GLN A 147 -8.07 5.59 18.26
N GLN A 148 -7.03 4.90 17.79
CA GLN A 148 -5.76 4.80 18.49
C GLN A 148 -4.98 6.13 18.48
N SER A 149 -4.98 6.87 17.38
CA SER A 149 -4.29 8.17 17.29
C SER A 149 -4.98 9.27 18.11
N MET A 150 -6.30 9.20 18.26
CA MET A 150 -7.07 10.10 19.12
C MET A 150 -6.91 9.82 20.62
N ARG A 151 -6.32 8.68 21.02
CA ARG A 151 -6.02 8.42 22.43
C ARG A 151 -4.90 9.35 22.89
N ARG A 152 -5.24 10.31 23.74
CA ARG A 152 -4.25 11.20 24.36
C ARG A 152 -3.23 10.36 25.15
N PRO A 153 -1.92 10.61 25.00
CA PRO A 153 -0.93 9.90 25.79
C PRO A 153 -1.13 10.22 27.27
N SER A 154 -1.42 9.18 28.07
CA SER A 154 -1.69 9.31 29.51
C SER A 154 -0.43 9.66 30.33
N LYS A 155 0.75 9.74 29.71
CA LYS A 155 2.04 10.00 30.34
C LYS A 155 2.85 10.95 29.46
N ALA A 156 3.75 11.72 30.07
CA ALA A 156 4.67 12.59 29.34
C ALA A 156 5.39 11.78 28.23
N PRO A 157 5.34 12.24 26.97
CA PRO A 157 5.97 11.51 25.86
C PRO A 157 7.47 11.46 26.09
N ARG A 158 8.05 10.25 25.96
CA ARG A 158 9.51 10.10 25.95
C ARG A 158 10.06 10.71 24.66
N LEU A 159 11.26 11.28 24.71
CA LEU A 159 11.89 11.94 23.55
C LEU A 159 11.93 11.01 22.32
N GLU A 160 12.15 9.72 22.55
CA GLU A 160 12.17 8.70 21.50
C GLU A 160 10.83 8.57 20.75
N SER A 161 9.70 8.75 21.43
CA SER A 161 8.34 8.75 20.84
C SER A 161 8.05 10.01 20.02
N LEU A 162 8.81 11.10 20.22
CA LEU A 162 8.73 12.32 19.41
C LEU A 162 9.67 12.26 18.19
N LEU A 163 10.69 11.41 18.24
CA LEU A 163 11.68 11.23 17.18
C LEU A 163 11.31 10.08 16.22
N PHE A 164 10.55 9.10 16.70
CA PHE A 164 10.07 7.96 15.91
C PHE A 164 8.55 7.86 16.01
N ASP A 165 7.86 7.92 14.87
CA ASP A 165 6.46 7.51 14.79
C ASP A 165 6.37 6.01 15.11
N ASP A 166 5.84 5.67 16.28
CA ASP A 166 5.58 4.28 16.63
C ASP A 166 4.57 3.68 15.64
N VAL A 167 4.91 2.52 15.07
CA VAL A 167 3.99 1.81 14.16
C VAL A 167 2.77 1.38 14.98
N PRO A 168 1.56 1.81 14.62
CA PRO A 168 0.35 1.46 15.36
C PRO A 168 0.18 -0.06 15.34
N THR A 169 -0.01 -0.65 16.52
CA THR A 169 -0.19 -2.08 16.67
C THR A 169 -1.50 -2.42 17.38
N ARG A 170 -2.07 -3.55 17.01
CA ARG A 170 -3.20 -4.16 17.68
C ARG A 170 -2.71 -5.06 18.81
N GLU A 171 -3.30 -4.91 19.99
CA GLU A 171 -3.17 -5.91 21.05
C GLU A 171 -3.88 -7.20 20.59
N ILE A 172 -3.12 -8.28 20.44
CA ILE A 172 -3.68 -9.61 20.27
C ILE A 172 -3.91 -10.15 21.69
N PRO A 173 -5.16 -10.41 22.10
CA PRO A 173 -5.43 -10.96 23.42
C PRO A 173 -4.55 -12.20 23.65
N GLY A 174 -3.83 -12.25 24.77
CA GLY A 174 -3.08 -13.45 25.16
C GLY A 174 -4.00 -14.67 25.34
N PRO A 175 -3.46 -15.80 25.83
CA PRO A 175 -3.16 -17.05 25.10
C PRO A 175 -4.16 -17.58 24.05
N SER A 176 -5.33 -16.96 23.84
CA SER A 176 -6.34 -17.43 22.89
C SER A 176 -7.11 -16.28 22.25
N ILE A 177 -7.20 -16.31 20.92
CA ILE A 177 -8.14 -15.48 20.15
C ILE A 177 -9.43 -16.28 19.92
N GLY A 178 -10.60 -15.64 19.98
CA GLY A 178 -11.89 -16.30 19.70
C GLY A 178 -12.15 -16.47 18.19
N LYS A 179 -12.95 -17.46 17.80
CA LYS A 179 -13.26 -17.76 16.39
C LYS A 179 -13.80 -16.56 15.61
N CYS A 180 -14.71 -15.78 16.21
CA CYS A 180 -15.28 -14.59 15.59
C CYS A 180 -14.20 -13.53 15.32
N LEU A 181 -13.40 -13.24 16.35
CA LEU A 181 -12.34 -12.24 16.28
C LEU A 181 -11.23 -12.62 15.28
N MET A 182 -10.89 -13.91 15.18
CA MET A 182 -9.98 -14.44 14.17
C MET A 182 -10.54 -14.20 12.76
N GLN A 183 -11.81 -14.55 12.54
CA GLN A 183 -12.46 -14.38 11.24
C GLN A 183 -12.50 -12.90 10.81
N GLU A 184 -12.80 -11.98 11.72
CA GLU A 184 -12.77 -10.53 11.49
C GLU A 184 -11.37 -10.05 11.12
N LEU A 185 -10.35 -10.45 11.88
CA LEU A 185 -8.96 -10.08 11.64
C LEU A 185 -8.46 -10.53 10.27
N LEU A 186 -8.76 -11.77 9.88
CA LEU A 186 -8.37 -12.30 8.56
C LEU A 186 -9.17 -11.65 7.43
N ASN A 187 -10.46 -11.36 7.65
CA ASN A 187 -11.31 -10.70 6.65
C ASN A 187 -10.92 -9.24 6.41
N LEU A 188 -10.40 -8.53 7.42
CA LEU A 188 -9.89 -7.17 7.23
C LEU A 188 -8.84 -7.11 6.12
N GLN A 189 -7.88 -8.05 6.14
CA GLN A 189 -6.88 -8.17 5.08
C GLN A 189 -7.52 -8.55 3.75
N ALA A 190 -8.48 -9.49 3.75
CA ALA A 190 -9.18 -9.90 2.53
C ALA A 190 -9.91 -8.72 1.85
N TYR A 191 -10.56 -7.86 2.63
CA TYR A 191 -11.21 -6.66 2.11
C TYR A 191 -10.19 -5.69 1.52
N ALA A 192 -9.10 -5.41 2.23
CA ALA A 192 -8.04 -4.53 1.74
C ALA A 192 -7.42 -5.03 0.41
N ILE A 193 -7.10 -6.32 0.32
CA ILE A 193 -6.55 -6.93 -0.90
C ILE A 193 -7.55 -6.83 -2.06
N ALA A 194 -8.83 -7.13 -1.82
CA ALA A 194 -9.86 -7.07 -2.85
C ALA A 194 -10.10 -5.64 -3.34
N LEU A 195 -10.13 -4.64 -2.44
CA LEU A 195 -10.29 -3.22 -2.78
C LEU A 195 -9.10 -2.70 -3.62
N CYS A 196 -7.90 -3.23 -3.38
CA CYS A 196 -6.71 -2.94 -4.18
C CYS A 196 -6.64 -3.73 -5.51
N GLY A 197 -7.66 -4.53 -5.84
CA GLY A 197 -7.69 -5.33 -7.07
C GLY A 197 -6.72 -6.53 -7.06
N GLY A 198 -6.31 -7.01 -5.88
CA GLY A 198 -5.34 -8.11 -5.76
C GLY A 198 -5.93 -9.49 -6.07
N ALA A 199 -7.10 -9.82 -5.53
CA ALA A 199 -7.80 -11.09 -5.73
C ALA A 199 -9.31 -10.92 -5.51
N HIS A 200 -10.10 -11.91 -5.94
CA HIS A 200 -11.52 -11.94 -5.65
C HIS A 200 -11.78 -12.12 -4.15
N LEU A 201 -12.69 -11.31 -3.60
CA LEU A 201 -13.08 -11.39 -2.19
C LEU A 201 -13.59 -12.79 -1.81
N HIS A 202 -14.28 -13.47 -2.73
CA HIS A 202 -14.77 -14.83 -2.53
C HIS A 202 -13.61 -15.80 -2.23
N THR A 203 -12.56 -15.80 -3.07
CA THR A 203 -11.37 -16.65 -2.93
C THR A 203 -10.68 -16.44 -1.59
N LEU A 204 -10.47 -15.17 -1.21
CA LEU A 204 -9.83 -14.81 0.06
C LEU A 204 -10.67 -15.23 1.27
N LYS A 205 -12.00 -15.00 1.24
CA LYS A 205 -12.89 -15.42 2.34
C LYS A 205 -13.00 -16.93 2.46
N GLU A 206 -12.94 -17.66 1.35
CA GLU A 206 -12.95 -19.12 1.36
C GLU A 206 -11.65 -19.69 1.98
N MET A 207 -10.49 -19.14 1.61
CA MET A 207 -9.22 -19.47 2.27
C MET A 207 -9.28 -19.21 3.78
N ASN A 208 -9.74 -18.02 4.18
CA ASN A 208 -9.88 -17.65 5.59
C ASN A 208 -10.84 -18.59 6.33
N ARG A 209 -11.98 -18.94 5.72
CA ARG A 209 -12.95 -19.87 6.30
C ARG A 209 -12.33 -21.24 6.56
N ARG A 210 -11.56 -21.78 5.62
CA ARG A 210 -10.84 -23.06 5.78
C ARG A 210 -9.80 -23.00 6.89
N PHE A 211 -9.00 -21.93 6.92
CA PHE A 211 -8.01 -21.69 7.96
C PHE A 211 -8.66 -21.65 9.36
N VAL A 212 -9.70 -20.84 9.52
CA VAL A 212 -10.45 -20.71 10.79
C VAL A 212 -11.08 -22.03 11.19
N ASN A 213 -11.66 -22.78 10.26
CA ASN A 213 -12.26 -24.08 10.60
C ASN A 213 -11.22 -25.08 11.15
N ARG A 214 -9.98 -25.06 10.65
CA ARG A 214 -8.90 -25.90 11.17
C ARG A 214 -8.42 -25.45 12.56
N CYS A 215 -8.27 -24.15 12.78
CA CYS A 215 -7.84 -23.63 14.08
C CYS A 215 -8.83 -23.96 15.22
N TYR A 216 -10.14 -24.05 14.91
CA TYR A 216 -11.20 -24.31 15.89
C TYR A 216 -11.89 -25.66 15.68
N GLU A 217 -11.20 -26.61 15.05
CA GLU A 217 -11.68 -27.98 14.95
C GLU A 217 -11.78 -28.60 16.36
N ARG A 218 -12.90 -29.28 16.64
CA ARG A 218 -13.13 -29.90 17.95
C ARG A 218 -12.70 -31.36 17.90
N TYR A 219 -11.83 -31.73 18.82
CA TYR A 219 -11.34 -33.09 18.98
C TYR A 219 -12.06 -33.77 20.15
N THR A 220 -12.27 -35.08 20.04
CA THR A 220 -12.88 -35.87 21.11
C THR A 220 -11.85 -36.15 22.20
N ALA A 221 -12.28 -36.36 23.44
CA ALA A 221 -11.37 -36.62 24.57
C ALA A 221 -10.51 -37.88 24.34
N GLU A 222 -11.02 -38.84 23.57
CA GLU A 222 -10.35 -40.09 23.21
C GLU A 222 -9.22 -39.90 22.19
N SER A 223 -9.21 -38.81 21.44
CA SER A 223 -8.21 -38.62 20.39
C SER A 223 -6.86 -38.17 20.95
N PHE A 224 -6.80 -37.63 22.17
CA PHE A 224 -5.61 -36.98 22.74
C PHE A 224 -4.96 -35.97 21.78
N LEU A 225 -5.79 -35.25 21.01
CA LEU A 225 -5.34 -34.24 20.06
C LEU A 225 -5.86 -32.86 20.46
N ARG A 226 -5.01 -31.85 20.31
CA ARG A 226 -5.36 -30.44 20.46
C ARG A 226 -5.30 -29.72 19.13
N GLY A 227 -6.08 -28.64 19.05
CA GLY A 227 -5.97 -27.67 17.98
C GLY A 227 -4.70 -26.81 18.08
N PRO A 228 -4.39 -26.06 17.01
CA PRO A 228 -3.27 -25.12 16.98
C PRO A 228 -3.39 -24.00 18.04
N THR A 229 -2.28 -23.61 18.65
CA THR A 229 -2.21 -22.40 19.49
C THR A 229 -2.26 -21.13 18.63
N VAL A 230 -2.43 -19.96 19.26
CA VAL A 230 -2.37 -18.67 18.54
C VAL A 230 -1.02 -18.48 17.83
N GLU A 231 0.07 -18.86 18.49
CA GLU A 231 1.42 -18.78 17.91
C GLU A 231 1.59 -19.74 16.72
N GLU A 232 1.11 -20.98 16.84
CA GLU A 232 1.11 -21.96 15.74
C GLU A 232 0.27 -21.47 14.56
N ALA A 233 -0.89 -20.86 14.83
CA ALA A 233 -1.75 -20.27 13.81
C ALA A 233 -1.07 -19.06 13.12
N GLN A 234 -0.42 -18.17 13.86
CA GLN A 234 0.33 -17.05 13.29
C GLN A 234 1.47 -17.52 12.40
N LEU A 235 2.20 -18.55 12.84
CA LEU A 235 3.29 -19.13 12.07
C LEU A 235 2.78 -19.85 10.82
N ALA A 236 1.64 -20.53 10.90
CA ALA A 236 0.96 -21.12 9.76
C ALA A 236 0.50 -20.05 8.75
N ASP A 237 -0.14 -18.97 9.19
CA ASP A 237 -0.54 -17.86 8.32
C ASP A 237 0.67 -17.22 7.64
N GLN A 238 1.76 -17.00 8.38
CA GLN A 238 3.01 -16.49 7.82
C GLN A 238 3.57 -17.42 6.73
N ARG A 239 3.61 -18.74 6.96
CA ARG A 239 4.11 -19.71 5.97
C ARG A 239 3.21 -19.76 4.73
N LEU A 240 1.90 -19.77 4.93
CA LEU A 240 0.91 -19.76 3.86
C LEU A 240 1.11 -18.54 2.94
N TRP A 241 1.16 -17.33 3.52
CA TRP A 241 1.35 -16.10 2.77
C TRP A 241 2.73 -15.99 2.13
N ARG A 242 3.77 -16.59 2.71
CA ARG A 242 5.09 -16.66 2.05
C ARG A 242 5.03 -17.49 0.78
N GLN A 243 4.37 -18.65 0.81
CA GLN A 243 4.21 -19.48 -0.39
C GLN A 243 3.39 -18.77 -1.47
N ILE A 244 2.28 -18.12 -1.09
CA ILE A 244 1.48 -17.31 -2.01
C ILE A 244 2.33 -16.18 -2.60
N ALA A 245 3.10 -15.46 -1.77
CA ALA A 245 3.97 -14.38 -2.22
C ALA A 245 5.07 -14.86 -3.17
N LEU A 246 5.66 -16.05 -2.95
CA LEU A 246 6.64 -16.63 -3.87
C LEU A 246 6.02 -16.83 -5.26
N LEU A 247 4.85 -17.45 -5.34
CA LEU A 247 4.14 -17.67 -6.61
C LEU A 247 3.80 -16.35 -7.32
N CYS A 248 3.31 -15.35 -6.58
CA CYS A 248 2.93 -14.06 -7.16
C CYS A 248 4.14 -13.22 -7.58
N ASN A 249 5.23 -13.23 -6.81
CA ASN A 249 6.38 -12.36 -7.03
C ASN A 249 7.41 -12.96 -8.00
N GLU A 250 7.72 -14.26 -7.87
CA GLU A 250 8.76 -14.93 -8.64
C GLU A 250 8.19 -15.60 -9.90
N GLU A 251 7.04 -16.26 -9.76
CA GLU A 251 6.42 -17.01 -10.87
C GLU A 251 5.33 -16.21 -11.61
N GLN A 252 5.02 -14.99 -11.15
CA GLN A 252 4.03 -14.08 -11.77
C GLN A 252 2.60 -14.65 -11.84
N TRP A 253 2.24 -15.54 -10.93
CA TRP A 253 0.88 -16.05 -10.83
C TRP A 253 -0.08 -14.95 -10.39
N SER A 254 -1.33 -15.02 -10.82
CA SER A 254 -2.36 -14.20 -10.19
C SER A 254 -2.57 -14.66 -8.74
N MET A 255 -2.99 -13.73 -7.88
CA MET A 255 -3.25 -14.03 -6.47
C MET A 255 -4.32 -15.12 -6.30
N ASP A 256 -5.34 -15.13 -7.16
CA ASP A 256 -6.40 -16.16 -7.15
C ASP A 256 -5.84 -17.55 -7.48
N GLU A 257 -4.99 -17.67 -8.51
CA GLU A 257 -4.33 -18.93 -8.87
C GLU A 257 -3.37 -19.41 -7.77
N ALA A 258 -2.57 -18.49 -7.21
CA ALA A 258 -1.63 -18.80 -6.15
C ALA A 258 -2.34 -19.30 -4.88
N ILE A 259 -3.45 -18.66 -4.50
CA ILE A 259 -4.27 -19.11 -3.37
C ILE A 259 -4.88 -20.49 -3.66
N HIS A 260 -5.42 -20.70 -4.86
CA HIS A 260 -6.00 -21.99 -5.24
C HIS A 260 -4.95 -23.11 -5.19
N GLU A 261 -3.77 -22.88 -5.76
CA GLU A 261 -2.66 -23.84 -5.73
C GLU A 261 -2.24 -24.21 -4.31
N VAL A 262 -1.96 -23.22 -3.48
CA VAL A 262 -1.49 -23.44 -2.11
C VAL A 262 -2.56 -24.09 -1.22
N VAL A 263 -3.82 -23.63 -1.31
CA VAL A 263 -4.89 -24.02 -0.39
C VAL A 263 -5.66 -25.27 -0.86
N VAL A 264 -5.86 -25.43 -2.16
CA VAL A 264 -6.66 -26.53 -2.74
C VAL A 264 -5.78 -27.63 -3.28
N VAL A 265 -4.79 -27.33 -4.11
CA VAL A 265 -3.96 -28.35 -4.77
C VAL A 265 -2.95 -28.94 -3.80
N ARG A 266 -2.14 -28.11 -3.15
CA ARG A 266 -1.11 -28.52 -2.18
C ARG A 266 -1.69 -28.86 -0.81
N SER A 267 -2.92 -28.41 -0.52
CA SER A 267 -3.60 -28.63 0.76
C SER A 267 -2.78 -28.15 1.98
N GLU A 268 -2.04 -27.05 1.83
CA GLU A 268 -1.07 -26.57 2.84
C GLU A 268 -1.70 -26.27 4.20
N LEU A 269 -2.97 -25.85 4.22
CA LEU A 269 -3.71 -25.65 5.47
C LEU A 269 -3.79 -26.92 6.32
N GLN A 270 -3.89 -28.10 5.70
CA GLN A 270 -3.95 -29.36 6.43
C GLN A 270 -2.60 -29.73 7.05
N THR A 271 -1.51 -29.46 6.33
CA THR A 271 -0.14 -29.72 6.79
C THR A 271 0.27 -28.73 7.89
N LEU A 272 0.01 -27.44 7.69
CA LEU A 272 0.44 -26.38 8.59
C LEU A 272 -0.34 -26.33 9.90
N LEU A 273 -1.63 -26.68 9.88
CA LEU A 273 -2.53 -26.65 11.03
C LEU A 273 -2.91 -28.06 11.51
N MET A 274 -2.03 -29.04 11.30
CA MET A 274 -2.28 -30.40 11.75
C MET A 274 -2.47 -30.47 13.28
N PRO A 275 -3.41 -31.30 13.77
CA PRO A 275 -3.59 -31.50 15.19
C PRO A 275 -2.30 -32.00 15.85
N ARG A 276 -2.07 -31.56 17.10
CA ARG A 276 -0.90 -31.96 17.89
C ARG A 276 -1.33 -32.85 19.06
N PRO A 277 -0.47 -33.79 19.52
CA PRO A 277 -0.68 -34.50 20.78
C PRO A 277 -0.70 -33.56 21.99
#